data_AF-X6FBI7-F1
#
_entry.id   AF-X6FBI7-F1
#
_cell.length_a   1.000
_cell.length_b   1.000
_cell.length_c   1.000
_cell.angle_alpha   90.00
_cell.angle_beta   90.00
_cell.angle_gamma   90.00
#
_symmetry.space_group_name_H-M   'P 1'
#
loop_
_entity.id
_entity.type
_entity.pdbx_description
1 polymer ?
#
loop_
_entity_poly.entity_id
_entity_poly.type
_entity_poly.pdbx_seq_one_letter_code
_entity_poly.pdbx_strand_id
1 'polypeptide(L)'
;MAKKPTTREELLAQLETLDNSTEINRLNAEVSRLTEENTSLVSQRRELERQLKQERDAVQIIRDALRTVDIKTRPLSADRPGYAEMQEAAARASRLELTTVRLGVQKGTHDPATGLPYTADTRPQRVLAAGAPKVTDTELASFFPSLSGPEVDVTVTADALLDAHLSEHKTALDLATGN
;
A
#
# COMPACT_ATOMS: atom_id res chain seq x y z
N MET A 1 35.18 -2.36 -58.75
CA MET A 1 34.32 -2.23 -59.94
C MET A 1 34.02 -3.62 -60.47
N ALA A 2 32.75 -3.98 -60.64
CA ALA A 2 32.38 -5.28 -61.20
C ALA A 2 32.94 -5.41 -62.62
N LYS A 3 33.56 -6.55 -62.94
CA LYS A 3 34.08 -6.81 -64.29
C LYS A 3 32.91 -6.73 -65.29
N LYS A 4 33.12 -6.07 -66.42
CA LYS A 4 32.11 -6.03 -67.49
C LYS A 4 31.89 -7.45 -68.01
N PRO A 5 30.63 -7.92 -68.11
CA PRO A 5 30.31 -9.25 -68.63
C PRO A 5 30.82 -9.39 -70.06
N THR A 6 31.48 -10.51 -70.33
CA THR A 6 32.20 -10.75 -71.60
C THR A 6 31.38 -11.57 -72.58
N THR A 7 30.38 -12.31 -72.10
CA THR A 7 29.49 -13.12 -72.94
C THR A 7 28.03 -12.72 -72.76
N ARG A 8 27.20 -12.99 -73.78
CA ARG A 8 25.75 -12.77 -73.73
C ARG A 8 25.08 -13.56 -72.60
N GLU A 9 25.56 -14.77 -72.35
CA GLU A 9 25.06 -15.65 -71.30
C GLU A 9 25.40 -15.10 -69.90
N GLU A 10 26.60 -14.56 -69.69
CA GLU A 10 26.97 -13.87 -68.45
C GLU A 10 26.12 -12.62 -68.21
N LEU A 11 25.78 -11.87 -69.27
CA LEU A 11 24.89 -10.71 -69.19
C LEU A 11 23.48 -11.09 -68.78
N LEU A 12 22.92 -12.15 -69.37
CA LEU A 12 21.58 -12.64 -69.04
C LEU A 12 21.53 -13.20 -67.63
N ALA A 13 22.53 -13.97 -67.19
CA ALA A 13 22.61 -14.46 -65.82
C ALA A 13 22.71 -13.32 -64.79
N GLN A 14 23.49 -12.28 -65.07
CA GLN A 14 23.55 -11.09 -64.22
C GLN A 14 22.20 -10.34 -64.20
N LEU A 15 21.50 -10.26 -65.33
CA LEU A 15 20.17 -9.65 -65.41
C LEU A 15 19.12 -10.43 -64.63
N GLU A 16 19.17 -11.76 -64.70
CA GLU A 16 18.25 -12.66 -64.00
C GLU A 16 18.48 -12.61 -62.48
N THR A 17 19.74 -12.46 -62.03
CA THR A 17 20.04 -12.18 -60.61
C THR A 17 19.63 -10.77 -60.16
N LEU A 18 19.46 -9.83 -61.09
CA LEU A 18 18.96 -8.48 -60.85
C LEU A 18 17.43 -8.40 -60.96
N ASP A 19 16.76 -9.47 -61.41
CA ASP A 19 15.32 -9.53 -61.54
C ASP A 19 14.66 -9.71 -60.16
N ASN A 20 14.62 -8.59 -59.43
CA ASN A 20 14.00 -8.48 -58.11
C ASN A 20 12.47 -8.40 -58.18
N SER A 21 11.85 -8.65 -59.35
CA SER A 21 10.41 -8.51 -59.54
C SER A 21 9.58 -9.34 -58.55
N THR A 22 10.05 -10.54 -58.21
CA THR A 22 9.39 -11.41 -57.22
C THR A 22 9.47 -10.86 -55.80
N GLU A 23 10.60 -10.27 -55.41
CA GLU A 23 10.78 -9.63 -54.10
C GLU A 23 9.99 -8.32 -54.01
N ILE A 24 9.99 -7.51 -55.07
CA ILE A 24 9.16 -6.31 -55.18
C ILE A 24 7.67 -6.64 -55.04
N ASN A 25 7.21 -7.72 -55.68
CA ASN A 25 5.81 -8.15 -55.57
C ASN A 25 5.47 -8.61 -54.15
N ARG A 26 6.38 -9.32 -53.46
CA ARG A 26 6.20 -9.69 -52.05
C ARG A 26 6.14 -8.47 -51.14
N LEU A 27 7.05 -7.51 -51.33
CA LEU A 27 7.06 -6.27 -50.57
C LEU A 27 5.78 -5.45 -50.79
N ASN A 28 5.29 -5.36 -52.03
CA ASN A 28 4.04 -4.68 -52.34
C ASN A 28 2.82 -5.35 -51.68
N ALA A 29 2.78 -6.69 -51.65
CA ALA A 29 1.73 -7.43 -50.95
C ALA A 29 1.76 -7.17 -49.45
N GLU A 30 2.96 -7.15 -48.83
CA GLU A 30 3.11 -6.86 -47.41
C GLU A 30 2.77 -5.41 -47.09
N VAL A 31 3.16 -4.45 -47.93
CA VAL A 31 2.77 -3.04 -47.79
C VAL A 31 1.25 -2.89 -47.84
N SER A 32 0.58 -3.59 -48.76
CA SER A 32 -0.87 -3.56 -48.89
C SER A 32 -1.55 -4.13 -47.63
N ARG A 33 -1.08 -5.28 -47.15
CA ARG A 33 -1.56 -5.91 -45.92
C ARG A 33 -1.37 -5.00 -44.70
N LEU A 34 -0.17 -4.43 -44.53
CA LEU A 34 0.12 -3.50 -43.43
C LEU A 34 -0.72 -2.23 -43.52
N THR A 35 -1.02 -1.75 -44.72
CA THR A 35 -1.90 -0.60 -44.92
C THR A 35 -3.33 -0.92 -44.49
N GLU A 36 -3.87 -2.07 -44.88
CA GLU A 36 -5.19 -2.54 -44.45
C GLU A 36 -5.27 -2.69 -42.93
N GLU A 37 -4.28 -3.34 -42.33
CA GLU A 37 -4.19 -3.52 -40.87
C GLU A 37 -4.17 -2.17 -40.16
N ASN A 38 -3.37 -1.22 -40.64
CA ASN A 38 -3.27 0.11 -40.05
C ASN A 38 -4.59 0.88 -40.17
N THR A 39 -5.28 0.81 -41.30
CA THR A 39 -6.61 1.43 -41.45
C THR A 39 -7.65 0.83 -40.49
N SER A 40 -7.61 -0.49 -40.29
CA SER A 40 -8.47 -1.20 -39.33
C SER A 40 -8.18 -0.74 -37.90
N LEU A 41 -6.91 -0.75 -37.49
CA LEU A 41 -6.48 -0.31 -36.15
C LEU A 41 -6.82 1.15 -35.88
N VAL A 42 -6.66 2.04 -36.86
CA VAL A 42 -7.05 3.45 -36.74
C VAL A 42 -8.56 3.59 -36.54
N SER A 43 -9.37 2.79 -37.25
CA SER A 43 -10.82 2.82 -37.07
C SER A 43 -11.25 2.33 -35.68
N GLN A 44 -10.66 1.24 -35.21
CA GLN A 44 -10.89 0.69 -33.87
C GLN A 44 -10.49 1.68 -32.78
N ARG A 45 -9.33 2.32 -32.94
CA ARG A 45 -8.84 3.34 -32.01
C ARG A 45 -9.81 4.51 -31.90
N ARG A 46 -10.30 5.04 -33.03
CA ARG A 46 -11.27 6.15 -33.03
C ARG A 46 -12.57 5.78 -32.34
N GLU A 47 -13.05 4.55 -32.54
CA GLU A 47 -14.26 4.06 -31.90
C GLU A 47 -14.07 3.91 -30.38
N LEU A 48 -12.94 3.36 -29.93
CA LEU A 48 -12.60 3.28 -28.50
C LEU A 48 -12.46 4.67 -27.86
N GLU A 49 -11.84 5.63 -28.56
CA GLU A 49 -11.75 7.03 -28.09
C GLU A 49 -13.14 7.67 -27.94
N ARG A 50 -14.06 7.38 -28.87
CA ARG A 50 -15.46 7.82 -28.80
C ARG A 50 -16.18 7.21 -27.60
N GLN A 51 -16.06 5.90 -27.38
CA GLN A 51 -16.65 5.20 -26.23
C GLN A 51 -16.10 5.75 -24.91
N LEU A 52 -14.79 5.93 -24.82
CA LEU A 52 -14.14 6.47 -23.62
C LEU A 52 -14.62 7.88 -23.30
N LYS A 53 -14.85 8.72 -24.31
CA LYS A 53 -15.48 10.04 -24.13
C LYS A 53 -16.90 9.91 -23.57
N GLN A 54 -17.71 9.01 -24.11
CA GLN A 54 -19.08 8.77 -23.62
C GLN A 54 -19.10 8.29 -22.17
N GLU A 55 -18.20 7.37 -21.81
CA GLU A 55 -18.05 6.91 -20.42
C GLU A 55 -17.63 8.03 -19.47
N ARG A 56 -16.68 8.89 -19.89
CA ARG A 56 -16.29 10.07 -19.10
C ARG A 56 -17.46 11.02 -18.88
N ASP A 57 -18.24 11.29 -19.93
CA ASP A 57 -19.41 12.16 -19.84
C ASP A 57 -20.48 11.53 -18.93
N ALA A 58 -20.73 10.22 -19.04
CA ALA A 58 -21.66 9.49 -18.17
C ALA A 58 -21.22 9.52 -16.70
N VAL A 59 -19.94 9.29 -16.41
CA VAL A 59 -19.38 9.39 -15.06
C VAL A 59 -19.53 10.80 -14.51
N GLN A 60 -19.33 11.83 -15.33
CA GLN A 60 -19.52 13.22 -14.90
C GLN A 60 -20.99 13.51 -14.58
N ILE A 61 -21.94 13.05 -15.41
CA ILE A 61 -23.37 13.16 -15.14
C ILE A 61 -23.75 12.46 -13.83
N ILE A 62 -23.25 11.24 -13.61
CA ILE A 62 -23.48 10.49 -12.36
C ILE A 62 -22.92 11.27 -11.16
N ARG A 63 -21.70 11.82 -11.29
CA ARG A 63 -21.08 12.64 -10.25
C ARG A 63 -21.92 13.87 -9.92
N ASP A 64 -22.43 14.58 -10.94
CA ASP A 64 -23.23 15.78 -10.75
C ASP A 64 -24.60 15.44 -10.12
N ALA A 65 -25.22 14.33 -10.54
CA ALA A 65 -26.43 13.81 -9.92
C ALA A 65 -26.22 13.42 -8.45
N LEU A 66 -25.15 12.68 -8.15
CA LEU A 66 -24.77 12.33 -6.78
C LEU A 66 -24.51 13.58 -5.94
N ARG A 67 -23.79 14.57 -6.47
CA ARG A 67 -23.56 15.85 -5.79
C ARG A 67 -24.86 16.56 -5.46
N THR A 68 -25.84 16.59 -6.37
CA THR A 68 -27.15 17.19 -6.07
C THR A 68 -27.95 16.42 -5.02
N VAL A 69 -27.84 15.09 -4.97
CA VAL A 69 -28.48 14.26 -3.94
C VAL A 69 -27.78 14.48 -2.59
N ASP A 70 -26.46 14.41 -2.57
CA ASP A 70 -25.64 14.64 -1.38
C ASP A 70 -25.91 16.01 -0.77
N ILE A 71 -25.97 17.09 -1.55
CA ILE A 71 -26.29 18.44 -1.03
C ILE A 71 -27.67 18.46 -0.35
N LYS A 72 -28.65 17.71 -0.86
CA LYS A 72 -30.02 17.67 -0.30
C LYS A 72 -30.14 16.78 0.95
N THR A 73 -29.32 15.74 1.05
CA THR A 73 -29.35 14.78 2.17
C THR A 73 -28.30 15.07 3.24
N ARG A 74 -27.39 16.03 3.01
CA ARG A 74 -26.31 16.37 3.94
C ARG A 74 -26.86 16.94 5.25
N PRO A 75 -26.65 16.27 6.39
CA PRO A 75 -26.98 16.86 7.69
C PRO A 75 -26.01 18.00 8.00
N LEU A 76 -26.50 19.05 8.66
CA LEU A 76 -25.76 20.27 9.03
C LEU A 76 -24.43 20.00 9.80
N SER A 77 -24.28 18.82 10.39
CA SER A 77 -23.06 18.37 11.09
C SER A 77 -21.92 17.89 10.16
N ALA A 78 -22.19 17.60 8.88
CA ALA A 78 -21.21 17.05 7.95
C ALA A 78 -20.19 18.08 7.40
N ASP A 79 -20.40 19.37 7.66
CA ASP A 79 -19.44 20.45 7.37
C ASP A 79 -18.53 20.79 8.55
N ARG A 80 -18.64 20.07 9.68
CA ARG A 80 -17.67 20.23 10.77
C ARG A 80 -16.30 19.66 10.35
N PRO A 81 -15.21 20.42 10.51
CA PRO A 81 -13.86 19.91 10.25
C PRO A 81 -13.61 18.64 11.08
N GLY A 82 -13.09 17.59 10.42
CA GLY A 82 -12.86 16.26 11.01
C GLY A 82 -14.02 15.26 10.88
N TYR A 83 -15.25 15.69 10.62
CA TYR A 83 -16.40 14.76 10.52
C TYR A 83 -16.39 13.96 9.21
N ALA A 84 -15.94 14.57 8.11
CA ALA A 84 -15.75 13.90 6.82
C ALA A 84 -14.66 12.82 6.90
N GLU A 85 -13.54 13.10 7.58
CA GLU A 85 -12.46 12.14 7.79
C GLU A 85 -12.91 10.96 8.66
N MET A 86 -13.69 11.22 9.71
CA MET A 86 -14.26 10.16 10.55
C MET A 86 -15.29 9.30 9.81
N GLN A 87 -16.16 9.91 8.99
CA GLN A 87 -17.10 9.15 8.17
C GLN A 87 -16.40 8.33 7.08
N GLU A 88 -15.37 8.88 6.45
CA GLU A 88 -14.61 8.16 5.43
C GLU A 88 -13.80 7.02 6.06
N ALA A 89 -13.22 7.23 7.24
CA ALA A 89 -12.58 6.17 8.02
C ALA A 89 -13.58 5.07 8.43
N ALA A 90 -14.79 5.44 8.85
CA ALA A 90 -15.85 4.49 9.16
C ALA A 90 -16.30 3.70 7.91
N ALA A 91 -16.47 4.37 6.76
CA ALA A 91 -16.85 3.72 5.51
C ALA A 91 -15.76 2.76 5.01
N ARG A 92 -14.48 3.12 5.14
CA ARG A 92 -13.35 2.22 4.85
C ARG A 92 -13.34 1.02 5.80
N ALA A 93 -13.59 1.23 7.09
CA ALA A 93 -13.67 0.16 8.08
C ALA A 93 -14.81 -0.83 7.76
N SER A 94 -16.01 -0.34 7.41
CA SER A 94 -17.14 -1.19 7.03
C SER A 94 -16.89 -1.98 5.73
N ARG A 95 -16.20 -1.39 4.74
CA ARG A 95 -15.80 -2.13 3.53
C ARG A 95 -14.80 -3.24 3.84
N LEU A 96 -13.80 -2.96 4.67
CA LEU A 96 -12.84 -3.97 5.11
C LEU A 96 -13.53 -5.10 5.87
N GLU A 97 -14.44 -4.77 6.78
CA GLU A 97 -15.23 -5.75 7.52
C GLU A 97 -16.04 -6.68 6.60
N LEU A 98 -16.76 -6.12 5.61
CA LEU A 98 -17.46 -6.91 4.59
C LEU A 98 -16.52 -7.80 3.78
N THR A 99 -15.34 -7.32 3.41
CA THR A 99 -14.35 -8.14 2.69
C THR A 99 -13.80 -9.28 3.55
N THR A 100 -13.55 -9.04 4.84
CA THR A 100 -13.09 -10.09 5.76
C THR A 100 -14.13 -11.19 5.95
N VAL A 101 -15.41 -10.83 6.04
CA VAL A 101 -16.51 -11.81 6.12
C VAL A 101 -16.62 -12.65 4.84
N ARG A 102 -16.55 -12.02 3.66
CA ARG A 102 -16.63 -12.73 2.36
C ARG A 102 -15.46 -13.68 2.12
N LEU A 103 -14.28 -13.35 2.64
CA LEU A 103 -13.08 -14.17 2.56
C LEU A 103 -13.03 -15.25 3.65
N GLY A 104 -14.06 -15.36 4.51
CA GLY A 104 -14.09 -16.33 5.61
C GLY A 104 -13.08 -16.04 6.73
N VAL A 105 -12.51 -14.82 6.75
CA VAL A 105 -11.49 -14.40 7.71
C VAL A 105 -12.18 -14.09 9.03
N GLN A 106 -12.04 -14.99 10.01
CA GLN A 106 -12.52 -14.73 11.36
C GLN A 106 -11.57 -13.76 12.09
N LYS A 107 -12.14 -12.82 12.83
CA LYS A 107 -11.37 -11.82 13.58
C LYS A 107 -10.47 -12.52 14.60
N GLY A 108 -9.16 -12.25 14.54
CA GLY A 108 -8.17 -12.81 15.46
C GLY A 108 -7.63 -14.20 15.09
N THR A 109 -8.03 -14.77 13.95
CA THR A 109 -7.46 -16.05 13.46
C THR A 109 -6.51 -15.89 12.28
N HIS A 110 -6.44 -14.71 11.66
CA HIS A 110 -5.58 -14.42 10.52
C HIS A 110 -4.69 -13.20 10.81
N ASP A 111 -3.50 -13.21 10.22
CA ASP A 111 -2.57 -12.10 10.24
C ASP A 111 -3.13 -10.93 9.41
N PRO A 112 -3.28 -9.72 9.98
CA PRO A 112 -3.81 -8.57 9.25
C PRO A 112 -2.89 -8.07 8.11
N ALA A 113 -1.59 -8.37 8.15
CA ALA A 113 -0.65 -7.94 7.12
C ALA A 113 -0.71 -8.84 5.87
N THR A 114 -0.87 -10.14 6.07
CA THR A 114 -0.79 -11.15 4.98
C THR A 114 -2.14 -11.77 4.63
N GLY A 115 -3.14 -11.69 5.51
CA GLY A 115 -4.43 -12.34 5.36
C GLY A 115 -4.41 -13.86 5.53
N LEU A 116 -3.27 -14.44 5.92
CA LEU A 116 -3.11 -15.88 6.14
C LEU A 116 -3.51 -16.28 7.57
N PRO A 117 -3.98 -17.52 7.80
CA PRO A 117 -4.26 -18.02 9.15
C PRO A 117 -3.01 -17.96 10.02
N TYR A 118 -3.17 -17.58 11.29
CA TYR A 118 -2.09 -17.66 12.25
C TYR A 118 -1.63 -19.11 12.42
N THR A 119 -0.33 -19.34 12.28
CA THR A 119 0.35 -20.57 12.67
C THR A 119 0.92 -20.40 14.08
N ALA A 120 1.49 -21.46 14.66
CA ALA A 120 2.11 -21.40 15.99
C ALA A 120 3.16 -20.28 16.11
N ASP A 121 3.87 -20.00 15.01
CA ASP A 121 4.97 -19.03 14.96
C ASP A 121 4.52 -17.62 14.58
N THR A 122 3.40 -17.47 13.86
CA THR A 122 2.92 -16.15 13.40
C THR A 122 1.83 -15.55 14.29
N ARG A 123 1.33 -16.31 15.28
CA ARG A 123 0.32 -15.82 16.20
C ARG A 123 0.91 -14.73 17.11
N PRO A 124 0.23 -13.58 17.28
CA PRO A 124 0.66 -12.58 18.24
C PRO A 124 0.67 -13.18 19.65
N GLN A 125 1.80 -13.03 20.34
CA GLN A 125 1.99 -13.55 21.69
C GLN A 125 1.05 -12.91 22.71
N ARG A 126 0.56 -11.69 22.43
CA ARG A 126 -0.45 -11.00 23.23
C ARG A 126 -1.42 -10.20 22.37
N VAL A 127 -2.71 -10.24 22.73
CA VAL A 127 -3.77 -9.46 22.11
C VAL A 127 -4.13 -8.28 23.00
N LEU A 128 -3.95 -7.05 22.51
CA LEU A 128 -4.24 -5.79 23.23
C LEU A 128 -5.65 -5.28 22.92
N ALA A 129 -6.65 -6.17 22.93
CA ALA A 129 -8.05 -5.77 22.74
C ALA A 129 -8.58 -5.00 23.97
N ALA A 130 -9.62 -4.20 23.77
CA ALA A 130 -10.28 -3.48 24.86
C ALA A 130 -10.74 -4.46 25.96
N GLY A 131 -10.37 -4.19 27.21
CA GLY A 131 -10.65 -5.06 28.37
C GLY A 131 -9.57 -6.10 28.67
N ALA A 132 -8.48 -6.17 27.89
CA ALA A 132 -7.34 -7.02 28.22
C ALA A 132 -6.68 -6.59 29.55
N PRO A 133 -6.20 -7.55 30.36
CA PRO A 133 -5.46 -7.24 31.59
C PRO A 133 -4.22 -6.41 31.28
N LYS A 134 -3.88 -5.48 32.19
CA LYS A 134 -2.67 -4.66 32.09
C LYS A 134 -1.45 -5.57 31.97
N VAL A 135 -0.46 -5.12 31.22
CA VAL A 135 0.83 -5.81 31.10
C VAL A 135 1.51 -5.82 32.47
N THR A 136 1.90 -6.99 32.96
CA THR A 136 2.66 -7.11 34.21
C THR A 136 4.15 -6.93 33.96
N ASP A 137 4.89 -6.50 34.98
CA ASP A 137 6.33 -6.32 34.88
C ASP A 137 7.06 -7.66 34.60
N THR A 138 6.51 -8.76 35.11
CA THR A 138 6.97 -10.13 34.81
C THR A 138 6.79 -10.53 33.34
N GLU A 139 5.72 -10.05 32.70
CA GLU A 139 5.49 -10.25 31.27
C GLU A 139 6.43 -9.36 30.45
N LEU A 140 6.65 -8.11 30.85
CA LEU A 140 7.62 -7.23 30.17
C LEU A 140 9.05 -7.78 30.24
N ALA A 141 9.46 -8.32 31.38
CA ALA A 141 10.77 -8.94 31.58
C ALA A 141 10.98 -10.17 30.68
N SER A 142 9.92 -10.95 30.40
CA SER A 142 10.01 -12.11 29.52
C SER A 142 10.06 -11.72 28.03
N PHE A 143 9.38 -10.64 27.63
CA PHE A 143 9.43 -10.12 26.26
C PHE A 143 10.71 -9.33 25.97
N PHE A 144 11.26 -8.64 26.96
CA PHE A 144 12.46 -7.80 26.81
C PHE A 144 13.50 -8.10 27.90
N PRO A 145 14.18 -9.26 27.83
CA PRO A 145 15.17 -9.65 28.83
C PRO A 145 16.32 -8.64 28.97
N SER A 146 16.63 -7.92 27.91
CA SER A 146 17.67 -6.87 27.86
C SER A 146 17.28 -5.56 28.55
N LEU A 147 15.98 -5.33 28.80
CA LEU A 147 15.48 -4.16 29.53
C LEU A 147 15.24 -4.46 31.01
N SER A 148 15.27 -5.73 31.40
CA SER A 148 15.22 -6.14 32.80
C SER A 148 16.59 -5.91 33.44
N GLY A 149 16.78 -4.72 34.00
CA GLY A 149 17.94 -4.43 34.84
C GLY A 149 17.96 -5.31 36.09
N PRO A 150 19.10 -5.43 36.79
CA PRO A 150 19.17 -6.19 38.04
C PRO A 150 18.12 -5.67 39.03
N GLU A 151 17.36 -6.59 39.64
CA GLU A 151 16.37 -6.27 40.66
C GLU A 151 17.05 -5.53 41.81
N VAL A 152 16.94 -4.20 41.83
CA VAL A 152 17.38 -3.39 42.95
C VAL A 152 16.25 -3.44 43.97
N ASP A 153 16.50 -4.10 45.09
CA ASP A 153 15.58 -4.19 46.22
C ASP A 153 15.33 -2.78 46.79
N VAL A 154 14.22 -2.15 46.40
CA VAL A 154 13.89 -0.74 46.74
C VAL A 154 13.58 -0.57 48.24
N THR A 155 13.47 -1.67 48.98
CA THR A 155 13.14 -1.67 50.41
C THR A 155 14.27 -1.13 51.30
N VAL A 156 15.53 -1.12 50.84
CA VAL A 156 16.68 -0.73 51.68
C VAL A 156 17.07 0.75 51.51
N THR A 157 16.64 1.43 50.45
CA THR A 157 17.13 2.79 50.13
C THR A 157 16.27 3.90 50.72
N ALA A 158 14.95 3.73 50.82
CA ALA A 158 14.07 4.78 51.36
C ALA A 158 14.26 4.98 52.87
N ASP A 159 14.31 3.90 53.64
CA ASP A 159 14.48 3.97 55.10
C ASP A 159 15.89 4.44 55.49
N ALA A 160 16.93 3.99 54.76
CA ALA A 160 18.31 4.45 54.99
C ALA A 160 18.49 5.94 54.68
N LEU A 161 17.80 6.49 53.68
CA LEU A 161 17.84 7.92 53.37
C LEU A 161 17.05 8.75 54.40
N LEU A 162 15.93 8.23 54.92
CA LEU A 162 15.16 8.87 55.98
C LEU A 162 15.93 8.93 57.30
N ASP A 163 16.62 7.85 57.67
CA ASP A 163 17.46 7.82 58.87
C ASP A 163 18.68 8.75 58.74
N ALA A 164 19.29 8.84 57.56
CA ALA A 164 20.36 9.79 57.29
C ALA A 164 19.89 11.25 57.47
N HIS A 165 18.75 11.61 56.87
CA HIS A 165 18.20 12.96 57.01
C HIS A 165 17.75 13.28 58.44
N LEU A 166 17.17 12.32 59.18
CA LEU A 166 16.81 12.51 60.58
C LEU A 166 18.05 12.70 61.48
N SER A 167 19.15 12.03 61.16
CA SER A 167 20.42 12.18 61.88
C SER A 167 21.07 13.55 61.63
N GLU A 168 21.04 14.05 60.38
CA GLU A 168 21.51 15.39 60.03
C GLU A 168 20.66 16.48 60.69
N HIS A 169 19.34 16.32 60.69
CA HIS A 169 18.46 17.29 61.36
C HIS A 169 18.61 17.31 62.88
N LYS A 170 18.86 16.15 63.52
CA LYS A 170 19.15 16.09 64.96
C LYS A 170 20.47 16.77 65.31
N THR A 171 21.53 16.46 64.56
CA THR A 171 22.84 17.10 64.78
C THR A 171 22.79 18.61 64.55
N ALA A 172 22.06 19.08 63.54
CA ALA A 172 21.84 20.50 63.31
C ALA A 172 21.02 21.17 64.43
N LEU A 173 20.04 20.46 65.01
CA LEU A 173 19.23 20.97 66.12
C LEU A 173 20.04 21.04 67.43
N ASP A 174 20.87 20.03 67.71
CA ASP A 174 21.75 20.00 68.89
C ASP A 174 22.78 21.14 68.82
N LEU A 175 23.37 21.39 67.64
CA LEU A 175 24.26 22.53 67.39
C LEU A 175 23.57 23.90 67.55
N ALA A 176 22.29 24.00 67.19
CA ALA A 176 21.53 25.25 67.27
C ALA A 176 20.96 25.54 68.68
N THR A 177 20.73 24.50 69.49
CA THR A 177 20.09 24.63 70.82
C THR A 177 21.08 24.68 71.99
N GLY A 178 22.38 24.52 71.73
CA GLY A 178 23.43 24.89 72.67
C GLY A 178 23.47 24.02 73.94
N ASN A 179 24.06 22.84 73.80
CA ASN A 179 24.95 22.25 74.80
C ASN A 179 26.32 22.01 74.15
#